data_AF-A0A853V5P2-F1
#
_entry.id   AF-A0A853V5P2-F1
#
_cell.length_a   1.000
_cell.length_b   1.000
_cell.length_c   1.000
_cell.angle_alpha   90.00
_cell.angle_beta   90.00
_cell.angle_gamma   90.00
#
_symmetry.space_group_name_H-M   'P 1'
#
loop_
_entity.id
_entity.type
_entity.pdbx_description
1 polymer ?
#
loop_
_entity_poly.entity_id
_entity_poly.type
_entity_poly.pdbx_seq_one_letter_code
_entity_poly.pdbx_strand_id
1 'polypeptide(L)'
;MINEFKIIKLKFISDILTYIPLMFTLFYILCIDLYLGPSWHKTAIQIYTGCFNAITPLILSITVFQTIKFEEGIGHFNHILSKTSRLSWALATLMYIYINYVLSLIISILNLIIMSENLNISLFYLLTSLLFNILITVIIFMIGLFIKSVLAIVGGIFSVIFNIYFGVEVLGDQSWYYMPITYATRYIPMYIQNSVPYVLTLILYVMSLIIICGFLMLTIKKWSGRKIND
;
A
#
# COMPACT_ATOMS: atom_id res chain seq x y z
N MET A 1 -8.47 -0.96 -20.09
CA MET A 1 -8.23 -1.26 -18.66
C MET A 1 -8.61 -2.70 -18.31
N ILE A 2 -9.85 -3.16 -18.49
CA ILE A 2 -10.25 -4.54 -18.15
C ILE A 2 -9.41 -5.61 -18.88
N ASN A 3 -9.18 -5.44 -20.19
CA ASN A 3 -8.36 -6.38 -20.96
C ASN A 3 -6.90 -6.39 -20.48
N GLU A 4 -6.34 -5.21 -20.17
CA GLU A 4 -4.99 -5.08 -19.60
C GLU A 4 -4.88 -5.80 -18.26
N PHE A 5 -5.89 -5.63 -17.40
CA PHE A 5 -5.94 -6.30 -16.12
C PHE A 5 -5.98 -7.83 -16.26
N LYS A 6 -6.76 -8.36 -17.21
CA LYS A 6 -6.79 -9.81 -17.50
C LYS A 6 -5.42 -10.33 -17.93
N ILE A 7 -4.72 -9.60 -18.81
CA ILE A 7 -3.38 -9.95 -19.27
C ILE A 7 -2.39 -9.97 -18.09
N ILE A 8 -2.39 -8.90 -17.28
CA ILE A 8 -1.52 -8.78 -16.09
C ILE A 8 -1.80 -9.93 -15.11
N LYS A 9 -3.06 -10.24 -14.85
CA LYS A 9 -3.42 -11.35 -13.96
C LYS A 9 -2.87 -12.69 -14.46
N LEU A 10 -3.11 -13.03 -15.74
CA LEU A 10 -2.63 -14.28 -16.34
C LEU A 10 -1.11 -14.40 -16.30
N LYS A 11 -0.43 -13.27 -16.47
CA LYS A 11 1.04 -13.17 -16.51
C LYS A 11 1.71 -13.51 -15.17
N PHE A 12 1.10 -13.09 -14.06
CA PHE A 12 1.71 -13.21 -12.73
C PHE A 12 1.11 -14.30 -11.86
N ILE A 13 0.00 -14.94 -12.27
CA ILE A 13 -0.68 -15.94 -11.43
C ILE A 13 0.20 -17.14 -11.06
N SER A 14 1.15 -17.53 -11.93
CA SER A 14 2.05 -18.65 -11.70
C SER A 14 3.36 -18.27 -11.02
N ASP A 15 3.61 -16.97 -10.79
CA ASP A 15 4.84 -16.48 -10.19
C ASP A 15 4.75 -16.54 -8.65
N ILE A 16 5.76 -17.12 -8.03
CA ILE A 16 5.86 -17.26 -6.57
C ILE A 16 5.83 -15.90 -5.86
N LEU A 17 6.38 -14.85 -6.50
CA LEU A 17 6.41 -13.49 -5.95
C LEU A 17 5.01 -12.94 -5.69
N THR A 18 4.00 -13.40 -6.43
CA THR A 18 2.58 -13.01 -6.25
C THR A 18 2.04 -13.42 -4.88
N TYR A 19 2.54 -14.53 -4.33
CA TYR A 19 2.05 -15.10 -3.07
C TYR A 19 2.84 -14.62 -1.84
N ILE A 20 4.03 -14.02 -2.03
CA ILE A 20 4.87 -13.51 -0.93
C ILE A 20 4.14 -12.50 -0.05
N PRO A 21 3.40 -11.50 -0.56
CA PRO A 21 2.59 -10.58 0.25
C PRO A 21 1.67 -11.28 1.26
N LEU A 22 1.01 -12.36 0.82
CA LEU A 22 0.08 -13.13 1.65
C LEU A 22 0.83 -13.95 2.70
N MET A 23 1.91 -14.63 2.30
CA MET A 23 2.75 -15.39 3.23
C MET A 23 3.38 -14.48 4.29
N PHE A 24 3.84 -13.30 3.88
CA PHE A 24 4.37 -12.29 4.80
C PHE A 24 3.30 -11.80 5.78
N THR A 25 2.06 -11.64 5.32
CA THR A 25 0.93 -11.26 6.19
C THR A 25 0.61 -12.35 7.21
N LEU A 26 0.60 -13.62 6.79
CA LEU A 26 0.41 -14.75 7.70
C LEU A 26 1.54 -14.84 8.73
N PHE A 27 2.79 -14.63 8.28
CA PHE A 27 3.95 -14.58 9.17
C PHE A 27 3.84 -13.43 10.18
N TYR A 28 3.41 -12.24 9.74
CA TYR A 28 3.15 -11.10 10.62
C TYR A 28 2.10 -11.45 11.68
N ILE A 29 0.96 -12.01 11.27
CA ILE A 29 -0.13 -12.39 12.18
C ILE A 29 0.37 -13.38 13.23
N LEU A 30 1.09 -14.43 12.80
CA LEU A 30 1.65 -15.40 13.73
C LEU A 30 2.58 -14.74 14.76
N CYS A 31 3.45 -13.83 14.32
CA CYS A 31 4.37 -13.15 15.22
C CYS A 31 3.66 -12.20 16.21
N ILE A 32 2.69 -11.42 15.72
CA ILE A 32 2.00 -10.43 16.55
C ILE A 32 1.02 -11.08 17.52
N ASP A 33 0.38 -12.18 17.15
CA ASP A 33 -0.50 -12.95 18.05
C ASP A 33 0.31 -13.56 19.19
N LEU A 34 1.49 -14.12 18.90
CA LEU A 34 2.41 -14.61 19.92
C LEU A 34 2.89 -13.50 20.87
N TYR A 35 3.06 -12.28 20.36
CA TYR A 35 3.49 -11.13 21.15
C TYR A 35 2.38 -10.54 22.03
N LEU A 36 1.17 -10.39 21.48
CA LEU A 36 0.04 -9.76 22.18
C LEU A 36 -0.68 -10.73 23.12
N GLY A 37 -0.55 -12.04 22.90
CA GLY A 37 -1.26 -13.07 23.66
C GLY A 37 -2.76 -13.13 23.35
N PRO A 38 -3.53 -13.90 24.15
CA PRO A 38 -4.91 -14.27 23.82
C PRO A 38 -5.96 -13.19 24.10
N SER A 39 -5.65 -12.14 24.87
CA SER A 39 -6.64 -11.16 25.33
C SER A 39 -6.44 -9.79 24.67
N TRP A 40 -7.21 -9.52 23.61
CA TRP A 40 -7.08 -8.27 22.86
C TRP A 40 -7.96 -7.16 23.45
N HIS A 41 -7.33 -6.34 24.27
CA HIS A 41 -7.91 -5.08 24.71
C HIS A 41 -7.59 -3.93 23.74
N LYS A 42 -8.07 -2.73 24.04
CA LYS A 42 -7.88 -1.52 23.22
C LYS A 42 -6.43 -1.30 22.79
N THR A 43 -5.47 -1.45 23.70
CA THR A 43 -4.04 -1.24 23.42
C THR A 43 -3.48 -2.29 22.45
N ALA A 44 -3.85 -3.57 22.62
CA ALA A 44 -3.45 -4.64 21.71
C ALA A 44 -3.98 -4.41 20.29
N ILE A 45 -5.25 -3.99 20.16
CA ILE A 45 -5.86 -3.66 18.87
C ILE A 45 -5.13 -2.48 18.20
N GLN A 46 -4.75 -1.46 18.96
CA GLN A 46 -3.99 -0.31 18.47
C GLN A 46 -2.61 -0.72 17.93
N ILE A 47 -1.88 -1.53 18.70
CA ILE A 47 -0.57 -2.05 18.29
C ILE A 47 -0.73 -2.91 17.01
N TYR A 48 -1.68 -3.84 17.01
CA TYR A 48 -1.92 -4.71 15.86
C TYR A 48 -2.24 -3.94 14.57
N THR A 49 -3.20 -3.02 14.62
CA THR A 49 -3.62 -2.26 13.44
C THR A 49 -2.57 -1.24 13.00
N GLY A 50 -1.91 -0.58 13.95
CA GLY A 50 -0.81 0.36 13.69
C GLY A 50 0.39 -0.33 13.04
N CYS A 51 0.82 -1.48 13.57
CA CYS A 51 1.93 -2.24 13.02
C CYS A 51 1.62 -2.78 11.62
N PHE A 52 0.43 -3.35 11.38
CA PHE A 52 0.07 -3.85 10.04
C PHE A 52 0.07 -2.74 8.99
N ASN A 53 -0.54 -1.59 9.30
CA ASN A 53 -0.52 -0.45 8.38
C ASN A 53 0.89 0.15 8.22
N ALA A 54 1.75 0.02 9.23
CA ALA A 54 3.14 0.45 9.13
C ALA A 54 3.95 -0.45 8.19
N ILE A 55 3.71 -1.77 8.17
CA ILE A 55 4.39 -2.71 7.27
C ILE A 55 3.76 -2.79 5.86
N THR A 56 2.53 -2.30 5.69
CA THR A 56 1.82 -2.30 4.40
C THR A 56 2.63 -1.74 3.20
N PRO A 57 3.42 -0.65 3.34
CA PRO A 57 4.31 -0.19 2.28
C PRO A 57 5.27 -1.26 1.75
N LEU A 58 5.76 -2.15 2.62
CA LEU A 58 6.62 -3.26 2.22
C LEU A 58 5.84 -4.29 1.37
N ILE A 59 4.63 -4.66 1.80
CA ILE A 59 3.71 -5.55 1.07
C ILE A 59 3.44 -5.00 -0.34
N LEU A 60 3.13 -3.70 -0.43
CA LEU A 60 2.92 -3.01 -1.70
C LEU A 60 4.20 -2.99 -2.55
N SER A 61 5.36 -2.73 -1.94
CA SER A 61 6.62 -2.65 -2.67
C SER A 61 7.05 -3.96 -3.34
N ILE A 62 6.74 -5.11 -2.74
CA ILE A 62 7.05 -6.43 -3.30
C ILE A 62 6.29 -6.64 -4.61
N THR A 63 4.99 -6.32 -4.62
CA THR A 63 4.16 -6.45 -5.82
C THR A 63 4.49 -5.41 -6.89
N VAL A 64 4.84 -4.17 -6.49
CA VAL A 64 5.36 -3.16 -7.42
C VAL A 64 6.67 -3.63 -8.05
N PHE A 65 7.60 -4.16 -7.24
CA PHE A 65 8.86 -4.69 -7.73
C PHE A 65 8.65 -5.80 -8.76
N GLN A 66 7.81 -6.79 -8.44
CA GLN A 66 7.49 -7.88 -9.35
C GLN A 66 6.93 -7.36 -10.68
N THR A 67 5.90 -6.53 -10.61
CA THR A 67 5.21 -6.02 -11.80
C THR A 67 6.13 -5.18 -12.67
N ILE A 68 6.89 -4.25 -12.07
CA ILE A 68 7.78 -3.38 -12.84
C ILE A 68 9.02 -4.12 -13.33
N LYS A 69 9.64 -4.99 -12.53
CA LYS A 69 10.82 -5.77 -12.93
C LYS A 69 10.53 -6.64 -14.14
N PHE A 70 9.33 -7.20 -14.23
CA PHE A 70 8.94 -7.94 -15.42
C PHE A 70 8.98 -7.02 -16.66
N GLU A 71 8.40 -5.82 -16.55
CA GLU A 71 8.29 -4.89 -17.67
C GLU A 71 9.62 -4.20 -18.02
N GLU A 72 10.67 -4.36 -17.19
CA GLU A 72 11.98 -3.75 -17.39
C GLU A 72 12.74 -4.24 -18.63
N GLY A 73 12.35 -5.37 -19.23
CA GLY A 73 12.94 -5.82 -20.50
C GLY A 73 12.68 -4.84 -21.64
N ILE A 74 13.71 -4.57 -22.47
CA ILE A 74 13.65 -3.62 -23.61
C ILE A 74 12.41 -3.83 -24.47
N GLY A 75 12.10 -5.09 -24.81
CA GLY A 75 10.91 -5.43 -25.61
C GLY A 75 9.58 -5.13 -24.92
N HIS A 76 9.51 -5.30 -23.60
CA HIS A 76 8.28 -5.09 -22.83
C HIS A 76 7.99 -3.59 -22.61
N PHE A 77 9.01 -2.79 -22.30
CA PHE A 77 8.83 -1.35 -22.22
C PHE A 77 8.47 -0.72 -23.56
N ASN A 78 9.11 -1.15 -24.65
CA ASN A 78 8.76 -0.66 -25.99
C ASN A 78 7.30 -1.01 -26.36
N HIS A 79 6.84 -2.21 -26.00
CA HIS A 79 5.44 -2.59 -26.18
C HIS A 79 4.49 -1.70 -25.36
N ILE A 80 4.84 -1.32 -24.13
CA ILE A 80 4.04 -0.38 -23.32
C ILE A 80 4.02 1.01 -23.98
N LEU A 81 5.17 1.48 -24.46
CA LEU A 81 5.30 2.79 -25.10
C LEU A 81 4.50 2.88 -26.41
N SER A 82 4.34 1.77 -27.13
CA SER A 82 3.54 1.68 -28.36
C SER A 82 2.03 1.56 -28.12
N LYS A 83 1.57 1.41 -26.86
CA LYS A 83 0.13 1.33 -26.57
C LYS A 83 -0.58 2.65 -26.84
N THR A 84 -1.79 2.55 -27.36
CA THR A 84 -2.70 3.68 -27.62
C THR A 84 -3.03 4.47 -26.35
N SER A 85 -3.10 3.80 -25.18
CA SER A 85 -3.31 4.44 -23.88
C SER A 85 -2.44 3.83 -22.80
N ARG A 86 -1.27 4.45 -22.57
CA ARG A 86 -0.33 4.09 -21.48
C ARG A 86 -0.96 4.22 -20.10
N LEU A 87 -1.86 5.18 -19.94
CA LEU A 87 -2.61 5.36 -18.71
C LEU A 87 -3.46 4.13 -18.37
N SER A 88 -4.09 3.51 -19.38
CA SER A 88 -4.93 2.34 -19.14
C SER A 88 -4.14 1.12 -18.64
N TRP A 89 -2.87 1.00 -19.06
CA TRP A 89 -1.93 0.00 -18.55
C TRP A 89 -1.52 0.31 -17.11
N ALA A 90 -1.16 1.56 -16.82
CA ALA A 90 -0.75 1.94 -15.48
C ALA A 90 -1.87 1.77 -14.45
N LEU A 91 -3.10 2.16 -14.78
CA LEU A 91 -4.27 1.93 -13.93
C LEU A 91 -4.55 0.44 -13.72
N ALA A 92 -4.40 -0.39 -14.76
CA ALA A 92 -4.56 -1.84 -14.62
C ALA A 92 -3.47 -2.46 -13.72
N THR A 93 -2.24 -1.97 -13.82
CA THR A 93 -1.10 -2.41 -12.98
C THR A 93 -1.30 -1.99 -11.53
N LEU A 94 -1.67 -0.73 -11.29
CA LEU A 94 -2.04 -0.23 -9.96
C LEU A 94 -3.20 -1.03 -9.35
N MET A 95 -4.23 -1.34 -10.14
CA MET A 95 -5.36 -2.15 -9.69
C MET A 95 -4.92 -3.56 -9.29
N TYR A 96 -4.01 -4.19 -10.04
CA TYR A 96 -3.45 -5.49 -9.69
C TYR A 96 -2.63 -5.46 -8.39
N ILE A 97 -1.73 -4.48 -8.25
CA ILE A 97 -0.98 -4.24 -7.01
C ILE A 97 -1.94 -4.07 -5.83
N TYR A 98 -2.96 -3.25 -6.00
CA TYR A 98 -3.91 -2.94 -4.94
C TYR A 98 -4.74 -4.16 -4.54
N ILE A 99 -5.19 -4.99 -5.49
CA ILE A 99 -5.94 -6.21 -5.19
C ILE A 99 -5.11 -7.19 -4.35
N ASN A 100 -3.82 -7.37 -4.65
CA ASN A 100 -2.94 -8.22 -3.83
C ASN A 100 -2.80 -7.70 -2.39
N TYR A 101 -2.73 -6.38 -2.22
CA TYR A 101 -2.79 -5.76 -0.89
C TYR A 101 -4.15 -5.98 -0.21
N VAL A 102 -5.26 -5.81 -0.92
CA VAL A 102 -6.61 -6.03 -0.36
C VAL A 102 -6.77 -7.46 0.15
N LEU A 103 -6.24 -8.46 -0.55
CA LEU A 103 -6.23 -9.84 -0.08
C LEU A 103 -5.46 -10.00 1.24
N SER A 104 -4.30 -9.33 1.35
CA SER A 104 -3.51 -9.30 2.59
C SER A 104 -4.28 -8.62 3.73
N LEU A 105 -4.94 -7.50 3.45
CA LEU A 105 -5.76 -6.78 4.41
C LEU A 105 -6.96 -7.62 4.89
N ILE A 106 -7.62 -8.38 3.99
CA ILE A 106 -8.72 -9.29 4.37
C ILE A 106 -8.24 -10.32 5.39
N ILE A 107 -7.07 -10.93 5.18
CA ILE A 107 -6.49 -11.89 6.14
C ILE A 107 -6.23 -11.19 7.49
N SER A 108 -5.65 -9.99 7.48
CA SER A 108 -5.43 -9.20 8.69
C SER A 108 -6.72 -8.87 9.44
N ILE A 109 -7.81 -8.56 8.72
CA ILE A 109 -9.11 -8.25 9.33
C ILE A 109 -9.75 -9.50 9.92
N LEU A 110 -9.68 -10.64 9.24
CA LEU A 110 -10.23 -11.90 9.77
C LEU A 110 -9.59 -12.22 11.12
N ASN A 111 -8.27 -12.06 11.26
CA ASN A 111 -7.61 -12.23 12.55
C ASN A 111 -8.09 -11.21 13.60
N LEU A 112 -8.22 -9.93 13.21
CA LEU A 112 -8.72 -8.89 14.12
C LEU A 112 -10.15 -9.19 14.61
N ILE A 113 -11.03 -9.67 13.74
CA ILE A 113 -12.42 -10.03 14.11
C ILE A 113 -12.40 -11.17 15.13
N ILE A 114 -11.60 -12.21 14.87
CA ILE A 114 -11.49 -13.38 15.75
C ILE A 114 -10.99 -12.96 17.14
N MET A 115 -9.95 -12.13 17.20
CA MET A 115 -9.29 -11.81 18.46
C MET A 115 -9.97 -10.68 19.26
N SER A 116 -10.51 -9.66 18.57
CA SER A 116 -11.09 -8.49 19.24
C SER A 116 -12.60 -8.59 19.52
N GLU A 117 -13.29 -9.49 18.82
CA GLU A 117 -14.76 -9.62 18.82
C GLU A 117 -15.52 -8.29 18.54
N ASN A 118 -14.83 -7.28 18.00
CA ASN A 118 -15.37 -5.94 17.79
C ASN A 118 -15.51 -5.62 16.30
N LEU A 119 -16.72 -5.83 15.77
CA LEU A 119 -17.03 -5.60 14.37
C LEU A 119 -16.86 -4.12 13.97
N ASN A 120 -17.21 -3.17 14.85
CA ASN A 120 -17.16 -1.74 14.54
C ASN A 120 -15.72 -1.27 14.31
N ILE A 121 -14.79 -1.64 15.20
CA ILE A 121 -13.37 -1.32 15.04
C ILE A 121 -12.81 -2.03 13.81
N SER A 122 -13.19 -3.28 13.58
CA SER A 122 -12.72 -4.07 12.42
C SER A 122 -13.17 -3.48 11.08
N LEU A 123 -14.43 -3.02 10.97
CA LEU A 123 -14.94 -2.34 9.77
C LEU A 123 -14.29 -0.98 9.57
N PHE A 124 -14.06 -0.22 10.64
CA PHE A 124 -13.36 1.05 10.57
C PHE A 124 -11.91 0.87 10.13
N TYR A 125 -11.24 -0.19 10.62
CA TYR A 125 -9.92 -0.62 10.17
C TYR A 125 -9.88 -1.00 8.69
N LEU A 126 -10.84 -1.78 8.21
CA LEU A 126 -10.97 -2.09 6.78
C LEU A 126 -11.08 -0.81 5.94
N LEU A 127 -12.02 0.08 6.29
CA LEU A 127 -12.31 1.26 5.49
C LEU A 127 -11.13 2.24 5.44
N THR A 128 -10.53 2.55 6.59
CA THR A 128 -9.40 3.48 6.66
C THR A 128 -8.15 2.93 5.97
N SER A 129 -7.86 1.63 6.15
CA SER A 129 -6.71 0.98 5.49
C SER A 129 -6.92 0.84 3.99
N LEU A 130 -8.16 0.62 3.52
CA LEU A 130 -8.52 0.65 2.10
C LEU A 130 -8.48 2.04 1.48
N LEU A 131 -8.69 3.09 2.26
CA LEU A 131 -8.73 4.44 1.72
C LEU A 131 -7.33 5.03 1.70
N PHE A 132 -6.62 5.04 2.83
CA PHE A 132 -5.37 5.79 3.00
C PHE A 132 -4.16 5.14 2.33
N ASN A 133 -4.12 3.82 2.19
CA ASN A 133 -2.99 3.14 1.55
C ASN A 133 -2.95 3.28 0.02
N ILE A 134 -3.97 3.89 -0.62
CA ILE A 134 -3.94 4.23 -2.06
C ILE A 134 -2.78 5.19 -2.35
N LEU A 135 -2.56 6.18 -1.48
CA LEU A 135 -1.54 7.19 -1.68
C LEU A 135 -0.13 6.58 -1.67
N ILE A 136 0.17 5.73 -0.68
CA ILE A 136 1.42 4.96 -0.61
C ILE A 136 1.58 4.08 -1.86
N THR A 137 0.52 3.41 -2.30
CA THR A 137 0.54 2.55 -3.50
C THR A 137 1.01 3.33 -4.73
N VAL A 138 0.45 4.53 -4.95
CA VAL A 138 0.84 5.36 -6.11
C VAL A 138 2.27 5.87 -5.99
N ILE A 139 2.71 6.30 -4.80
CA ILE A 139 4.10 6.75 -4.59
C ILE A 139 5.10 5.64 -4.91
N ILE A 140 4.92 4.46 -4.32
CA ILE A 140 5.84 3.32 -4.52
C ILE A 140 5.83 2.89 -6.00
N PHE A 141 4.66 2.87 -6.64
CA PHE A 141 4.55 2.60 -8.07
C PHE A 141 5.34 3.60 -8.92
N MET A 142 5.27 4.90 -8.62
CA MET A 142 6.04 5.91 -9.34
C MET A 142 7.55 5.76 -9.15
N ILE A 143 8.00 5.48 -7.93
CA ILE A 143 9.42 5.19 -7.64
C ILE A 143 9.88 3.99 -8.47
N GLY A 144 9.09 2.92 -8.42
CA GLY A 144 9.32 1.70 -9.16
C GLY A 144 9.39 1.94 -10.66
N LEU A 145 8.44 2.66 -11.24
CA LEU A 145 8.30 2.90 -12.69
C LEU A 145 9.34 3.87 -13.25
N PHE A 146 9.55 5.02 -12.60
CA PHE A 146 10.38 6.08 -13.18
C PHE A 146 11.86 5.96 -12.84
N ILE A 147 12.21 5.30 -11.73
CA ILE A 147 13.61 5.19 -11.31
C ILE A 147 14.14 3.77 -11.56
N LYS A 148 13.73 2.79 -10.75
CA LYS A 148 14.09 1.37 -10.93
C LYS A 148 13.18 0.46 -10.10
N SER A 149 12.92 -0.76 -10.57
CA SER A 149 12.09 -1.74 -9.85
C SER A 149 12.62 -1.97 -8.43
N VAL A 150 13.93 -2.18 -8.28
CA VAL A 150 14.59 -2.39 -6.98
C VAL A 150 14.36 -1.23 -6.01
N LEU A 151 14.26 0.01 -6.52
CA LEU A 151 14.01 1.18 -5.69
C LEU A 151 12.58 1.23 -5.15
N ALA A 152 11.64 0.47 -5.73
CA ALA A 152 10.33 0.29 -5.12
C ALA A 152 10.46 -0.40 -3.75
N ILE A 153 11.30 -1.44 -3.64
CA ILE A 153 11.56 -2.13 -2.36
C ILE A 153 12.23 -1.19 -1.37
N VAL A 154 13.25 -0.45 -1.80
CA VAL A 154 13.93 0.55 -0.94
C VAL A 154 12.94 1.61 -0.45
N GLY A 155 12.08 2.12 -1.34
CA GLY A 155 11.01 3.04 -0.99
C GLY A 155 10.01 2.45 0.01
N GLY A 156 9.62 1.18 -0.18
CA GLY A 156 8.78 0.44 0.76
C GLY A 156 9.38 0.37 2.15
N ILE A 157 10.64 -0.07 2.27
CA ILE A 157 11.38 -0.16 3.55
C ILE A 157 11.45 1.21 4.23
N PHE A 158 11.80 2.26 3.48
CA PHE A 158 11.85 3.62 4.02
C PHE A 158 10.47 4.09 4.51
N SER A 159 9.40 3.80 3.75
CA SER A 159 8.03 4.10 4.16
C SER A 159 7.60 3.33 5.41
N VAL A 160 8.08 2.09 5.63
CA VAL A 160 7.83 1.38 6.89
C VAL A 160 8.45 2.13 8.06
N ILE A 161 9.75 2.45 7.98
CA ILE A 161 10.46 3.19 9.04
C ILE A 161 9.76 4.51 9.33
N PHE A 162 9.40 5.24 8.28
CA PHE A 162 8.67 6.50 8.38
C PHE A 162 7.32 6.34 9.09
N ASN A 163 6.54 5.32 8.72
CA ASN A 163 5.22 5.07 9.31
C ASN A 163 5.30 4.58 10.75
N ILE A 164 6.35 3.86 11.14
CA ILE A 164 6.61 3.52 12.55
C ILE A 164 6.88 4.80 13.34
N TYR A 165 7.84 5.60 12.88
CA TYR A 165 8.30 6.77 13.61
C TYR A 165 7.23 7.86 13.76
N PHE A 166 6.53 8.20 12.67
CA PHE A 166 5.52 9.26 12.68
C PHE A 166 4.11 8.75 12.95
N GLY A 167 3.83 7.50 12.56
CA GLY A 167 2.49 6.92 12.62
C GLY A 167 2.22 6.05 13.84
N VAL A 168 3.25 5.54 14.53
CA VAL A 168 3.10 4.74 15.75
C VAL A 168 3.69 5.47 16.97
N GLU A 169 4.92 6.00 16.88
CA GLU A 169 5.64 6.60 18.02
C GLU A 169 5.32 8.08 18.34
N VAL A 170 5.67 8.54 19.56
CA VAL A 170 5.16 9.76 20.21
C VAL A 170 5.56 11.09 19.52
N LEU A 171 6.61 11.14 18.70
CA LEU A 171 6.99 12.35 17.95
C LEU A 171 5.94 12.79 16.90
N GLY A 172 4.93 11.97 16.68
CA GLY A 172 3.81 12.22 15.79
C GLY A 172 2.69 13.09 16.36
N ASP A 173 2.61 13.40 17.66
CA ASP A 173 1.37 13.81 18.37
C ASP A 173 0.53 14.90 17.68
N GLN A 174 1.16 15.77 16.87
CA GLN A 174 0.49 16.73 15.99
C GLN A 174 1.00 16.69 14.54
N SER A 175 2.21 16.17 14.28
CA SER A 175 2.80 16.22 12.94
C SER A 175 2.08 15.28 11.97
N TRP A 176 1.55 14.15 12.47
CA TRP A 176 0.85 13.15 11.65
C TRP A 176 -0.33 13.74 10.87
N TYR A 177 -1.00 14.77 11.41
CA TYR A 177 -2.10 15.49 10.73
C TYR A 177 -1.72 16.11 9.40
N TYR A 178 -0.44 16.39 9.18
CA TYR A 178 0.06 17.00 7.94
C TYR A 178 0.68 15.98 7.00
N MET A 179 0.67 14.69 7.38
CA MET A 179 1.34 13.62 6.65
C MET A 179 0.35 12.51 6.27
N PRO A 180 -0.40 12.68 5.16
CA PRO A 180 -1.45 11.75 4.75
C PRO A 180 -1.03 10.29 4.57
N ILE A 181 0.26 10.04 4.31
CA ILE A 181 0.85 8.68 4.26
C ILE A 181 0.77 7.93 5.59
N THR A 182 0.67 8.64 6.72
CA THR A 182 0.58 8.04 8.07
C THR A 182 -0.86 7.85 8.55
N TYR A 183 -1.86 8.25 7.77
CA TYR A 183 -3.25 8.20 8.23
C TYR A 183 -3.73 6.77 8.49
N ALA A 184 -3.32 5.80 7.66
CA ALA A 184 -3.67 4.40 7.88
C ALA A 184 -3.21 3.89 9.25
N THR A 185 -2.02 4.28 9.72
CA THR A 185 -1.48 3.85 11.02
C THR A 185 -2.12 4.56 12.21
N ARG A 186 -2.47 5.85 12.06
CA ARG A 186 -2.97 6.68 13.18
C ARG A 186 -4.48 6.67 13.39
N TYR A 187 -5.26 6.44 12.34
CA TYR A 187 -6.71 6.61 12.44
C TYR A 187 -7.39 5.63 13.39
N ILE A 188 -6.89 4.40 13.51
CA ILE A 188 -7.47 3.40 14.43
C ILE A 188 -7.21 3.73 15.90
N PRO A 189 -5.97 4.02 16.31
CA PRO A 189 -5.71 4.54 17.65
C PRO A 189 -6.59 5.74 18.02
N MET A 190 -6.69 6.73 17.13
CA MET A 190 -7.48 7.93 17.36
C MET A 190 -8.99 7.65 17.43
N TYR A 191 -9.48 6.70 16.64
CA TYR A 191 -10.88 6.26 16.70
C TYR A 191 -11.20 5.60 18.03
N ILE A 192 -10.33 4.71 18.52
CA ILE A 192 -10.48 4.05 19.82
C ILE A 192 -10.45 5.06 20.98
N GLN A 193 -9.72 6.17 20.81
CA GLN A 193 -9.62 7.28 21.76
C GLN A 193 -10.70 8.36 21.58
N ASN A 194 -11.59 8.24 20.58
CA ASN A 194 -12.62 9.23 20.22
C ASN A 194 -12.05 10.64 19.91
N SER A 195 -10.86 10.72 19.33
CA SER A 195 -10.12 11.97 19.08
C SER A 195 -9.81 12.21 17.60
N VAL A 196 -10.53 11.55 16.67
CA VAL A 196 -10.26 11.65 15.22
C VAL A 196 -10.67 13.02 14.67
N PRO A 197 -9.76 13.81 14.08
CA PRO A 197 -10.10 15.08 13.44
C PRO A 197 -10.45 14.88 11.97
N TYR A 198 -11.65 14.33 11.72
CA TYR A 198 -12.07 13.88 10.39
C TYR A 198 -11.96 14.90 9.26
N VAL A 199 -12.34 16.16 9.50
CA VAL A 199 -12.51 17.15 8.42
C VAL A 199 -11.16 17.55 7.81
N LEU A 200 -10.21 17.99 8.65
CA LEU A 200 -8.91 18.47 8.20
C LEU A 200 -8.12 17.39 7.48
N THR A 201 -8.05 16.20 8.09
CA THR A 201 -7.27 15.09 7.55
C THR A 201 -7.86 14.58 6.24
N LEU A 202 -9.19 14.53 6.09
CA LEU A 202 -9.83 14.12 4.84
C LEU A 202 -9.58 15.14 3.72
N ILE A 203 -9.62 16.45 4.01
CA ILE A 203 -9.26 17.51 3.03
C ILE A 203 -7.81 17.34 2.57
N LEU A 204 -6.87 17.23 3.52
CA LEU A 204 -5.44 17.07 3.21
C LEU A 204 -5.18 15.77 2.43
N TYR A 205 -5.91 14.70 2.75
CA TYR A 205 -5.84 13.44 2.01
C TYR A 205 -6.28 13.61 0.56
N VAL A 206 -7.46 14.20 0.33
CA VAL A 206 -8.02 14.41 -1.01
C VAL A 206 -7.11 15.32 -1.84
N MET A 207 -6.61 16.41 -1.26
CA MET A 207 -5.65 17.29 -1.94
C MET A 207 -4.39 16.53 -2.38
N SER A 208 -3.82 15.74 -1.47
CA SER A 208 -2.61 14.96 -1.75
C SER A 208 -2.84 13.90 -2.84
N LEU A 209 -4.00 13.24 -2.80
CA LEU A 209 -4.41 12.28 -3.81
C LEU A 209 -4.53 12.93 -5.19
N ILE A 210 -5.18 14.09 -5.29
CA ILE A 210 -5.33 14.83 -6.55
C ILE A 210 -3.97 15.22 -7.12
N ILE A 211 -3.06 15.74 -6.28
CA ILE A 211 -1.71 16.16 -6.69
C ILE A 211 -0.93 14.96 -7.21
N ILE A 212 -0.87 13.86 -6.45
CA ILE A 212 -0.08 12.68 -6.79
C ILE A 212 -0.63 11.97 -8.03
N CYS A 213 -1.95 11.78 -8.12
CA CYS A 213 -2.59 11.18 -9.30
C CYS A 213 -2.45 12.08 -10.52
N GLY A 214 -2.59 13.40 -10.37
CA GLY A 214 -2.37 14.37 -11.45
C GLY A 214 -0.93 14.33 -11.96
N PHE A 215 0.05 14.25 -11.06
CA PHE A 215 1.46 14.11 -11.41
C PHE A 215 1.75 12.80 -12.15
N LEU A 216 1.20 11.68 -11.69
CA LEU A 216 1.29 10.38 -12.37
C LEU A 216 0.73 10.47 -13.81
N MET A 217 -0.43 11.08 -13.98
CA MET A 217 -1.09 11.23 -15.29
C MET A 217 -0.22 12.01 -16.28
N LEU A 218 0.39 13.11 -15.82
CA LEU A 218 1.23 13.96 -16.65
C LEU A 218 2.55 13.27 -17.03
N THR A 219 3.19 12.61 -16.05
CA THR A 219 4.47 11.93 -16.24
C THR A 219 4.35 10.71 -17.15
N ILE A 220 3.34 9.86 -16.98
CA ILE A 220 3.11 8.69 -17.83
C ILE A 220 2.91 9.06 -19.31
N LYS A 221 2.18 10.15 -19.57
CA LYS A 221 1.97 10.62 -20.96
C LYS A 221 3.27 11.03 -21.63
N LYS A 222 4.18 11.67 -20.89
CA LYS A 222 5.47 12.17 -21.39
C LYS A 222 6.61 11.15 -21.26
N TRP A 223 6.36 10.00 -20.63
CA TRP A 223 7.38 9.01 -20.36
C TRP A 223 7.88 8.36 -21.65
N SER A 224 9.18 8.45 -21.91
CA SER A 224 9.85 7.89 -23.09
C SER A 224 10.50 6.52 -22.82
N GLY A 225 10.16 5.87 -21.70
CA GLY A 225 10.85 4.67 -21.23
C GLY A 225 12.13 5.02 -20.48
N ARG A 226 12.95 4.00 -20.23
CA ARG A 226 14.27 4.19 -19.63
C ARG A 226 15.35 4.02 -20.69
N LYS A 227 16.43 4.78 -20.56
CA LYS A 227 17.68 4.46 -21.26
C LYS A 227 18.21 3.18 -20.64
N ILE A 228 18.04 2.07 -21.34
CA ILE A 228 18.67 0.80 -21.01
C ILE A 228 20.01 0.86 -21.72
N ASN A 229 21.08 1.03 -20.96
CA ASN A 229 22.42 0.82 -21.51
C ASN A 229 22.61 -0.70 -21.58
N ASP A 230 22.86 -1.22 -22.79
CA ASP A 230 23.22 -2.61 -23.03
C ASP A 230 24.50 -3.02 -22.28
#